data_AF-A0A6P5F1D9-F1
#
_entry.id   AF-A0A6P5F1D9-F1
#
_cell.length_a   1.000
_cell.length_b   1.000
_cell.length_c   1.000
_cell.angle_alpha   90.00
_cell.angle_beta   90.00
_cell.angle_gamma   90.00
#
_symmetry.space_group_name_H-M   'P 1'
#
loop_
_entity.id
_entity.type
_entity.pdbx_description
1 polymer ?
#
loop_
_entity_poly.entity_id
_entity_poly.type
_entity_poly.pdbx_seq_one_letter_code
_entity_poly.pdbx_strand_id
1 'polypeptide(L)'
;MAVHRLGGEPLRYRRARRIARILRRRCFLGIFSVSFLSLLYLAFFHPKLSFHALHHGRVNQGNTGHRSIISTLYSSDNESDVSYVSGKAEAETSRHPRAKSHKHHVPCDIEFVDSVEDLVEPENYMNFTRFSLDYIIEEEAFYQTDQSEPLFGGRQSIEERENSFYAENQTIHCGFVRGPGGYPGSGFDLDEKDKEFMATCIVVVSSCIFGSSDFLRRPTRSKIGTYSKRNVCFVMFLDELTLTKISSEGNIPNENGFIGLWRVIAVKNLPYTDMRKTGKVPKFLSHRLFPSARYSIWIDSKMRLNADPMLIIEYFLWRKKSEYAISRHYDRSCVWEEVLQNKRLNKYNHTAIDEQFLYYQSDGLIKFNECT
;
A
#
# COMPACT_ATOMS: atom_id res chain seq x y z
N MET A 1 29.66 51.76 -40.21
CA MET A 1 30.02 52.00 -38.80
C MET A 1 30.71 50.76 -38.26
N ALA A 2 31.99 50.85 -37.93
CA ALA A 2 32.77 49.79 -37.31
C ALA A 2 32.66 49.89 -35.78
N VAL A 3 32.57 48.77 -35.06
CA VAL A 3 33.12 48.58 -33.71
C VAL A 3 33.52 47.10 -33.51
N HIS A 4 34.70 46.91 -32.93
CA HIS A 4 35.42 45.67 -32.62
C HIS A 4 34.96 44.95 -31.33
N ARG A 5 35.38 43.67 -31.22
CA ARG A 5 35.32 42.69 -30.10
C ARG A 5 35.73 43.21 -28.70
N LEU A 6 35.32 42.47 -27.63
CA LEU A 6 36.16 41.73 -26.64
C LEU A 6 35.28 41.15 -25.49
N GLY A 7 35.30 39.83 -25.20
CA GLY A 7 36.07 39.17 -24.11
C GLY A 7 35.07 38.48 -23.15
N GLY A 8 35.16 37.25 -22.65
CA GLY A 8 36.30 36.44 -22.20
C GLY A 8 36.15 36.21 -20.69
N GLU A 9 35.59 35.07 -20.25
CA GLU A 9 35.40 34.77 -18.82
C GLU A 9 36.74 34.64 -18.06
N PRO A 10 36.83 35.11 -16.80
CA PRO A 10 38.10 35.23 -16.09
C PRO A 10 38.66 33.89 -15.56
N LEU A 11 39.95 33.70 -15.80
CA LEU A 11 40.81 32.56 -15.39
C LEU A 11 40.82 32.21 -13.89
N ARG A 12 40.25 33.06 -13.01
CA ARG A 12 40.17 32.81 -11.55
C ARG A 12 39.20 31.69 -11.17
N TYR A 13 38.10 31.51 -11.92
CA TYR A 13 37.05 30.55 -11.57
C TYR A 13 37.45 29.08 -11.82
N ARG A 14 38.36 28.83 -12.78
CA ARG A 14 38.85 27.47 -13.08
C ARG A 14 39.85 26.94 -12.03
N ARG A 15 40.58 27.82 -11.33
CA ARG A 15 41.59 27.42 -10.32
C ARG A 15 40.93 26.94 -9.01
N ALA A 16 39.83 27.57 -8.60
CA ALA A 16 39.07 27.20 -7.39
C ALA A 16 38.44 25.79 -7.47
N ARG A 17 37.88 25.42 -8.63
CA ARG A 17 37.29 24.07 -8.85
C ARG A 17 38.31 22.92 -8.93
N ARG A 18 39.60 23.21 -9.11
CA ARG A 18 40.67 22.20 -9.09
C ARG A 18 41.18 21.94 -7.67
N ILE A 19 41.31 22.98 -6.85
CA ILE A 19 41.78 22.88 -5.45
C ILE A 19 40.73 22.16 -4.57
N ALA A 20 39.44 22.47 -4.74
CA ALA A 20 38.35 21.82 -4.00
C ALA A 20 38.25 20.30 -4.26
N ARG A 21 38.59 19.84 -5.48
CA ARG A 21 38.62 18.40 -5.83
C ARG A 21 39.82 17.66 -5.22
N ILE A 22 40.95 18.35 -5.04
CA ILE A 22 42.16 17.77 -4.42
C ILE A 22 42.00 17.67 -2.90
N LEU A 23 41.40 18.68 -2.25
CA LEU A 23 41.11 18.62 -0.81
C LEU A 23 40.11 17.50 -0.47
N ARG A 24 39.06 17.31 -1.28
CA ARG A 24 38.05 16.26 -1.06
C ARG A 24 38.64 14.84 -1.17
N ARG A 25 39.59 14.61 -2.09
CA ARG A 25 40.27 13.31 -2.19
C ARG A 25 41.23 13.03 -1.02
N ARG A 26 41.92 14.04 -0.49
CA ARG A 26 42.83 13.86 0.66
C ARG A 26 42.09 13.56 1.98
N CYS A 27 40.91 14.13 2.20
CA CYS A 27 40.10 13.80 3.39
C CYS A 27 39.51 12.38 3.37
N PHE A 28 39.16 11.84 2.18
CA PHE A 28 38.65 10.47 2.08
C PHE A 28 39.74 9.42 2.36
N LEU A 29 40.99 9.64 1.91
CA LEU A 29 42.09 8.70 2.22
C LEU A 29 42.47 8.67 3.70
N GLY A 30 42.33 9.78 4.43
CA GLY A 30 42.62 9.84 5.87
C GLY A 30 41.58 9.09 6.75
N ILE A 31 40.31 9.07 6.34
CA ILE A 31 39.25 8.39 7.11
C ILE A 31 39.36 6.85 6.95
N PHE A 32 39.72 6.37 5.75
CA PHE A 32 39.92 4.93 5.54
C PHE A 32 41.16 4.37 6.28
N SER A 33 42.22 5.16 6.49
CA SER A 33 43.41 4.65 7.20
C SER A 33 43.18 4.49 8.71
N VAL A 34 42.38 5.37 9.33
CA VAL A 34 42.06 5.30 10.78
C VAL A 34 41.11 4.14 11.09
N SER A 35 40.12 3.87 10.23
CA SER A 35 39.22 2.73 10.39
C SER A 35 39.93 1.38 10.18
N PHE A 36 40.89 1.30 9.26
CA PHE A 36 41.66 0.08 9.04
C PHE A 36 42.63 -0.22 10.19
N LEU A 37 43.28 0.81 10.76
CA LEU A 37 44.13 0.68 11.95
C LEU A 37 43.33 0.29 13.20
N SER A 38 42.10 0.80 13.35
CA SER A 38 41.18 0.41 14.45
C SER A 38 40.73 -1.05 14.36
N LEU A 39 40.44 -1.55 13.16
CA LEU A 39 40.06 -2.95 12.93
C LEU A 39 41.23 -3.92 13.13
N LEU A 40 42.45 -3.53 12.73
CA LEU A 40 43.66 -4.30 13.01
C LEU A 40 43.99 -4.34 14.51
N TYR A 41 43.77 -3.25 15.24
CA TYR A 41 43.98 -3.22 16.70
C TYR A 41 43.02 -4.16 17.44
N LEU A 42 41.74 -4.21 17.03
CA LEU A 42 40.76 -5.13 17.60
C LEU A 42 41.04 -6.61 17.27
N ALA A 43 41.67 -6.90 16.12
CA ALA A 43 42.03 -8.26 15.72
C ALA A 43 43.29 -8.79 16.43
N PHE A 44 44.22 -7.92 16.82
CA PHE A 44 45.51 -8.32 17.40
C PHE A 44 45.58 -8.22 18.95
N PHE A 45 44.72 -7.42 19.59
CA PHE A 45 44.90 -7.07 21.02
C PHE A 45 43.73 -7.35 21.97
N HIS A 46 42.87 -8.35 21.73
CA HIS A 46 41.99 -8.85 22.79
C HIS A 46 42.11 -10.36 23.06
N PRO A 47 42.49 -10.77 24.28
CA PRO A 47 42.47 -12.16 24.70
C PRO A 47 41.05 -12.62 25.05
N LYS A 48 40.81 -13.91 24.82
CA LYS A 48 39.60 -14.71 25.09
C LYS A 48 38.69 -14.17 26.21
N LEU A 49 37.45 -13.81 25.87
CA LEU A 49 36.35 -13.73 26.82
C LEU A 49 35.34 -14.84 26.51
N SER A 50 35.30 -15.84 27.40
CA SER A 50 34.25 -16.87 27.45
C SER A 50 32.97 -16.23 28.00
N PHE A 51 31.86 -16.33 27.26
CA PHE A 51 30.53 -16.05 27.83
C PHE A 51 29.87 -17.36 28.23
N HIS A 52 29.78 -17.57 29.54
CA HIS A 52 29.00 -18.60 30.21
C HIS A 52 27.50 -18.29 30.03
N ALA A 53 26.73 -19.28 29.58
CA ALA A 53 25.28 -19.24 29.61
C ALA A 53 24.78 -19.31 31.06
N LEU A 54 23.95 -18.34 31.45
CA LEU A 54 23.27 -18.30 32.74
C LEU A 54 21.82 -18.73 32.55
N HIS A 55 21.54 -19.98 32.94
CA HIS A 55 20.21 -20.45 33.32
C HIS A 55 19.84 -19.86 34.69
N HIS A 56 18.62 -19.35 34.84
CA HIS A 56 17.87 -19.43 36.09
C HIS A 56 16.36 -19.37 35.80
N GLY A 57 15.63 -20.33 36.38
CA GLY A 57 14.17 -20.29 36.51
C GLY A 57 13.75 -20.23 37.98
N ARG A 58 12.55 -19.70 38.23
CA ARG A 58 11.51 -20.16 39.19
C ARG A 58 10.37 -19.13 39.19
N VAL A 59 9.15 -19.52 38.78
CA VAL A 59 8.03 -19.98 39.64
C VAL A 59 7.58 -18.92 40.66
N ASN A 60 6.35 -18.43 40.48
CA ASN A 60 5.39 -18.28 41.59
C ASN A 60 3.97 -18.56 41.07
N GLN A 61 3.36 -19.58 41.69
CA GLN A 61 1.94 -19.90 41.64
C GLN A 61 1.16 -18.96 42.56
N GLY A 62 -0.03 -18.57 42.12
CA GLY A 62 -1.13 -18.09 42.97
C GLY A 62 -2.43 -18.66 42.41
N ASN A 63 -3.01 -19.61 43.14
CA ASN A 63 -4.23 -20.35 42.82
C ASN A 63 -5.47 -19.57 43.25
N THR A 64 -6.46 -19.47 42.35
CA THR A 64 -7.92 -19.63 42.56
C THR A 64 -8.47 -19.80 41.13
N GLY A 65 -9.23 -20.81 40.71
CA GLY A 65 -10.16 -21.69 41.39
C GLY A 65 -11.55 -21.54 40.75
N HIS A 66 -11.75 -21.97 39.50
CA HIS A 66 -13.08 -22.38 39.02
C HIS A 66 -12.99 -23.31 37.81
N ARG A 67 -13.86 -24.33 37.83
CA ARG A 67 -13.83 -25.58 37.07
C ARG A 67 -15.09 -25.67 36.21
N SER A 68 -14.95 -25.96 34.92
CA SER A 68 -15.89 -26.76 34.08
C SER A 68 -15.20 -27.00 32.73
N ILE A 69 -14.67 -28.18 32.41
CA ILE A 69 -15.36 -29.35 31.85
C ILE A 69 -16.26 -28.98 30.67
N ILE A 70 -15.77 -29.19 29.44
CA ILE A 70 -16.30 -30.16 28.46
C ILE A 70 -15.18 -30.40 27.43
N SER A 71 -14.70 -31.64 27.40
CA SER A 71 -14.04 -32.29 26.28
C SER A 71 -15.01 -33.36 25.80
N THR A 72 -15.02 -33.61 24.49
CA THR A 72 -14.95 -34.94 23.83
C THR A 72 -15.97 -35.10 22.70
N LEU A 73 -15.46 -35.67 21.60
CA LEU A 73 -16.07 -36.35 20.43
C LEU A 73 -15.71 -35.58 19.14
N TYR A 74 -14.76 -36.03 18.31
CA TYR A 74 -14.55 -37.38 17.82
C TYR A 74 -13.06 -37.68 17.53
N SER A 75 -12.63 -38.89 17.92
CA SER A 75 -11.49 -39.62 17.36
C SER A 75 -11.93 -41.07 17.16
N SER A 76 -11.55 -41.64 16.02
CA SER A 76 -11.40 -43.08 15.71
C SER A 76 -10.78 -43.11 14.32
N ASP A 77 -9.47 -43.31 14.22
CA ASP A 77 -8.72 -44.57 14.28
C ASP A 77 -8.83 -45.38 12.97
N ASN A 78 -7.67 -45.58 12.33
CA ASN A 78 -7.31 -46.86 11.75
C ASN A 78 -5.78 -46.98 11.70
N GLU A 79 -5.28 -47.84 12.58
CA GLU A 79 -3.93 -48.41 12.60
C GLU A 79 -3.71 -49.34 11.40
N SER A 80 -2.45 -49.41 10.94
CA SER A 80 -1.86 -50.68 10.52
C SER A 80 -0.36 -50.68 10.83
N ASP A 81 0.03 -51.69 11.61
CA ASP A 81 1.38 -52.09 12.02
C ASP A 81 2.37 -52.23 10.86
N VAL A 82 3.68 -52.07 11.14
CA VAL A 82 4.74 -53.08 10.87
C VAL A 82 6.11 -52.65 11.47
N SER A 83 6.55 -53.46 12.44
CA SER A 83 7.90 -53.82 12.94
C SER A 83 9.16 -52.98 12.65
N TYR A 84 9.91 -52.72 13.75
CA TYR A 84 11.34 -52.42 13.77
C TYR A 84 12.18 -53.62 13.30
N VAL A 85 13.01 -53.43 12.26
CA VAL A 85 14.17 -54.28 11.95
C VAL A 85 15.42 -53.41 11.85
N SER A 86 16.41 -53.74 12.67
CA SER A 86 17.75 -53.16 12.66
C SER A 86 18.58 -53.76 11.52
N GLY A 87 19.13 -52.92 10.64
CA GLY A 87 20.07 -53.31 9.59
C GLY A 87 20.95 -52.14 9.18
N LYS A 88 22.27 -52.29 9.31
CA LYS A 88 23.29 -51.32 8.89
C LYS A 88 23.41 -51.28 7.36
N ALA A 89 23.61 -50.07 6.83
CA ALA A 89 24.67 -49.66 5.88
C ALA A 89 24.19 -48.84 4.65
N GLU A 90 25.01 -47.81 4.40
CA GLU A 90 25.29 -47.13 3.12
C GLU A 90 24.48 -45.91 2.67
N ALA A 91 25.23 -45.05 1.99
CA ALA A 91 25.05 -43.61 1.90
C ALA A 91 24.06 -43.20 0.83
N GLU A 92 23.15 -42.28 1.17
CA GLU A 92 22.54 -41.38 0.21
C GLU A 92 22.81 -39.93 0.62
N THR A 93 23.66 -39.28 -0.18
CA THR A 93 23.88 -37.84 -0.12
C THR A 93 22.54 -37.11 -0.28
N SER A 94 22.05 -36.53 0.82
CA SER A 94 20.92 -35.61 0.77
C SER A 94 21.30 -34.41 -0.09
N ARG A 95 20.72 -34.33 -1.28
CA ARG A 95 20.79 -33.12 -2.10
C ARG A 95 20.08 -32.02 -1.32
N HIS A 96 20.83 -31.04 -0.83
CA HIS A 96 20.28 -29.79 -0.34
C HIS A 96 19.21 -29.28 -1.31
N PRO A 97 18.04 -28.81 -0.83
CA PRO A 97 17.04 -28.22 -1.71
C PRO A 97 17.68 -27.04 -2.41
N ARG A 98 17.85 -27.12 -3.73
CA ARG A 98 18.29 -25.98 -4.54
C ARG A 98 17.36 -24.81 -4.21
N ALA A 99 17.95 -23.68 -3.83
CA ALA A 99 17.24 -22.43 -3.65
C ALA A 99 16.32 -22.22 -4.86
N LYS A 100 15.01 -22.07 -4.62
CA LYS A 100 14.05 -21.79 -5.67
C LYS A 100 14.55 -20.57 -6.43
N SER A 101 14.90 -20.76 -7.71
CA SER A 101 15.27 -19.67 -8.61
C SER A 101 14.21 -18.57 -8.47
N HIS A 102 14.63 -17.33 -8.20
CA HIS A 102 13.72 -16.20 -8.24
C HIS A 102 13.06 -16.18 -9.63
N LYS A 103 11.74 -16.39 -9.69
CA LYS A 103 10.98 -16.29 -10.94
C LYS A 103 11.17 -14.87 -11.46
N HIS A 104 11.80 -14.73 -12.62
CA HIS A 104 11.96 -13.44 -13.26
C HIS A 104 10.67 -13.11 -14.01
N HIS A 105 9.90 -12.14 -13.51
CA HIS A 105 8.68 -11.68 -14.17
C HIS A 105 9.03 -10.58 -15.18
N VAL A 106 8.73 -10.82 -16.45
CA VAL A 106 8.90 -9.82 -17.52
C VAL A 106 7.62 -8.95 -17.56
N PRO A 107 7.73 -7.63 -17.78
CA PRO A 107 6.56 -6.79 -18.01
C PRO A 107 5.73 -7.31 -19.19
N CYS A 108 4.41 -7.22 -19.10
CA CYS A 108 3.55 -7.48 -20.25
C CYS A 108 3.72 -6.37 -21.28
N ASP A 109 3.88 -6.73 -22.55
CA ASP A 109 3.82 -5.76 -23.64
C ASP A 109 2.38 -5.27 -23.80
N ILE A 110 2.19 -3.95 -23.70
CA ILE A 110 0.90 -3.29 -23.86
C ILE A 110 1.04 -2.30 -25.01
N GLU A 111 0.22 -2.49 -26.03
CA GLU A 111 0.17 -1.64 -27.21
C GLU A 111 -0.84 -0.50 -27.01
N PHE A 112 -0.38 0.54 -26.32
CA PHE A 112 -1.08 1.81 -26.26
C PHE A 112 -1.08 2.49 -27.62
N VAL A 113 -2.09 3.32 -27.88
CA VAL A 113 -2.02 4.25 -29.03
C VAL A 113 -0.90 5.28 -28.80
N ASP A 114 -0.40 5.87 -29.89
CA ASP A 114 0.80 6.71 -29.87
C ASP A 114 0.62 8.06 -29.16
N SER A 115 -0.63 8.53 -29.03
CA SER A 115 -0.95 9.91 -28.66
C SER A 115 -2.26 9.98 -27.87
N VAL A 116 -2.37 11.00 -27.01
CA VAL A 116 -3.59 11.29 -26.22
C VAL A 116 -4.45 12.39 -26.85
N GLU A 117 -3.94 13.04 -27.90
CA GLU A 117 -4.53 14.23 -28.51
C GLU A 117 -5.81 13.90 -29.30
N ASP A 118 -5.87 12.73 -29.94
CA ASP A 118 -6.99 12.28 -30.76
C ASP A 118 -7.91 11.27 -30.03
N LEU A 119 -7.76 11.16 -28.69
CA LEU A 119 -8.59 10.27 -27.90
C LEU A 119 -10.01 10.79 -27.80
N VAL A 120 -10.95 10.00 -28.29
CA VAL A 120 -12.39 10.24 -28.16
C VAL A 120 -12.97 9.19 -27.23
N GLU A 121 -13.56 9.64 -26.14
CA GLU A 121 -14.32 8.75 -25.27
C GLU A 121 -15.49 8.14 -26.06
N PRO A 122 -15.65 6.81 -26.10
CA PRO A 122 -16.76 6.21 -26.83
C PRO A 122 -18.13 6.64 -26.30
N GLU A 123 -19.08 6.93 -27.19
CA GLU A 123 -20.46 7.18 -26.79
C GLU A 123 -21.15 5.87 -26.37
N ASN A 124 -21.85 5.90 -25.24
CA ASN A 124 -22.71 4.80 -24.76
C ASN A 124 -22.06 3.41 -24.77
N TYR A 125 -20.75 3.30 -24.49
CA TYR A 125 -20.07 2.00 -24.55
C TYR A 125 -20.41 1.05 -23.39
N MET A 126 -21.10 1.56 -22.36
CA MET A 126 -21.58 0.81 -21.20
C MET A 126 -23.06 1.13 -20.94
N ASN A 127 -23.84 0.11 -20.61
CA ASN A 127 -25.27 0.24 -20.28
C ASN A 127 -25.45 0.72 -18.83
N PHE A 128 -25.06 1.96 -18.53
CA PHE A 128 -25.22 2.52 -17.19
C PHE A 128 -26.69 2.81 -16.87
N THR A 129 -27.15 2.30 -15.73
CA THR A 129 -28.43 2.69 -15.13
C THR A 129 -28.22 3.94 -14.28
N ARG A 130 -29.14 4.90 -14.38
CA ARG A 130 -29.11 6.10 -13.55
C ARG A 130 -29.99 5.90 -12.32
N PHE A 131 -29.42 6.12 -11.15
CA PHE A 131 -30.11 6.09 -9.86
C PHE A 131 -29.49 7.15 -8.94
N SER A 132 -30.22 7.54 -7.90
CA SER A 132 -29.75 8.43 -6.84
C SER A 132 -29.11 7.60 -5.73
N LEU A 133 -27.90 7.96 -5.34
CA LEU A 133 -27.21 7.30 -4.24
C LEU A 133 -26.88 8.33 -3.16
N ASP A 134 -27.51 8.17 -2.01
CA ASP A 134 -27.21 8.93 -0.81
C ASP A 134 -26.40 8.08 0.16
N TYR A 135 -25.84 8.72 1.19
CA TYR A 135 -24.99 8.05 2.16
C TYR A 135 -25.41 8.35 3.57
N ILE A 136 -25.31 7.33 4.44
CA ILE A 136 -25.45 7.51 5.88
C ILE A 136 -24.32 8.43 6.36
N ILE A 137 -24.68 9.53 7.02
CA ILE A 137 -23.73 10.55 7.52
C ILE A 137 -23.55 10.51 9.04
N GLU A 138 -24.51 9.96 9.76
CA GLU A 138 -24.52 9.88 11.22
C GLU A 138 -25.27 8.61 11.65
N GLU A 139 -24.76 7.90 12.65
CA GLU A 139 -25.48 6.79 13.27
C GLU A 139 -26.50 7.32 14.27
N GLU A 140 -27.71 6.75 14.24
CA GLU A 140 -28.69 7.01 15.29
C GLU A 140 -28.15 6.54 16.65
N ALA A 141 -28.42 7.31 17.69
CA ALA A 141 -28.01 6.97 19.05
C ALA A 141 -28.78 5.72 19.50
N PHE A 142 -28.16 4.54 19.40
CA PHE A 142 -28.71 3.34 19.98
C PHE A 142 -28.76 3.48 21.51
N TYR A 143 -29.96 3.42 22.08
CA TYR A 143 -30.16 3.38 23.53
C TYR A 143 -29.53 2.10 24.11
N GLN A 144 -28.41 2.28 24.81
CA GLN A 144 -27.88 1.43 25.89
C GLN A 144 -27.65 -0.07 25.58
N THR A 145 -26.38 -0.44 25.38
CA THR A 145 -25.69 -1.50 26.17
C THR A 145 -24.22 -1.64 25.80
N ASP A 146 -23.78 -1.10 24.66
CA ASP A 146 -22.43 -1.34 24.18
C ASP A 146 -21.66 -0.02 24.11
N GLN A 147 -20.63 0.12 24.96
CA GLN A 147 -19.67 1.24 24.94
C GLN A 147 -18.72 1.15 23.74
N SER A 148 -19.19 0.63 22.60
CA SER A 148 -18.35 0.40 21.44
C SER A 148 -18.13 1.69 20.66
N GLU A 149 -16.87 1.97 20.35
CA GLU A 149 -16.45 3.13 19.57
C GLU A 149 -17.17 3.17 18.21
N PRO A 150 -17.54 4.37 17.72
CA PRO A 150 -18.16 4.51 16.41
C PRO A 150 -17.22 4.01 15.31
N LEU A 151 -17.79 3.31 14.31
CA LEU A 151 -17.04 2.74 13.20
C LEU A 151 -17.02 3.72 12.03
N PHE A 152 -15.87 3.86 11.37
CA PHE A 152 -15.72 4.71 10.17
C PHE A 152 -16.80 4.46 9.09
N GLY A 153 -17.17 3.19 8.90
CA GLY A 153 -18.18 2.74 7.94
C GLY A 153 -19.62 2.78 8.44
N GLY A 154 -19.83 3.05 9.72
CA GLY A 154 -21.07 2.73 10.42
C GLY A 154 -21.29 1.22 10.58
N ARG A 155 -22.44 0.86 11.17
CA ARG A 155 -22.88 -0.49 11.47
C ARG A 155 -23.90 -0.94 10.45
N GLN A 156 -23.41 -1.39 9.30
CA GLN A 156 -24.23 -2.03 8.29
C GLN A 156 -24.61 -3.45 8.71
N SER A 157 -25.90 -3.77 8.66
CA SER A 157 -26.42 -5.13 8.78
C SER A 157 -26.19 -5.94 7.49
N ILE A 158 -26.25 -7.27 7.59
CA ILE A 158 -26.12 -8.15 6.41
C ILE A 158 -27.24 -7.91 5.39
N GLU A 159 -28.46 -7.66 5.84
CA GLU A 159 -29.59 -7.35 4.95
C GLU A 159 -29.35 -6.03 4.18
N GLU A 160 -28.91 -4.97 4.86
CA GLU A 160 -28.55 -3.71 4.20
C GLU A 160 -27.38 -3.88 3.23
N ARG A 161 -26.44 -4.80 3.49
CA ARG A 161 -25.37 -5.15 2.54
C ARG A 161 -25.95 -5.79 1.29
N GLU A 162 -26.81 -6.80 1.41
CA GLU A 162 -27.42 -7.45 0.25
C GLU A 162 -28.24 -6.47 -0.60
N ASN A 163 -29.01 -5.60 0.05
CA ASN A 163 -29.80 -4.58 -0.64
C ASN A 163 -28.91 -3.58 -1.39
N SER A 164 -27.70 -3.30 -0.87
CA SER A 164 -26.75 -2.37 -1.50
C SER A 164 -26.18 -2.84 -2.85
N PHE A 165 -26.36 -4.11 -3.21
CA PHE A 165 -25.90 -4.64 -4.50
C PHE A 165 -26.83 -4.31 -5.67
N TYR A 166 -28.04 -3.83 -5.41
CA TYR A 166 -28.99 -3.47 -6.47
C TYR A 166 -28.81 -2.00 -6.87
N ALA A 167 -28.77 -1.72 -8.18
CA ALA A 167 -28.55 -0.37 -8.72
C ALA A 167 -29.86 0.46 -8.73
N GLU A 168 -30.37 0.79 -7.55
CA GLU A 168 -31.60 1.55 -7.35
C GLU A 168 -31.40 2.76 -6.43
N ASN A 169 -32.44 3.62 -6.33
CA ASN A 169 -32.40 4.78 -5.47
C ASN A 169 -32.34 4.36 -4.00
N GLN A 170 -31.26 4.69 -3.30
CA GLN A 170 -31.04 4.22 -1.93
C GLN A 170 -30.04 5.08 -1.16
N THR A 171 -30.05 4.91 0.16
CA THR A 171 -29.07 5.47 1.08
C THR A 171 -28.25 4.33 1.68
N ILE A 172 -26.92 4.36 1.55
CA ILE A 172 -26.06 3.24 1.99
C ILE A 172 -24.97 3.64 2.99
N HIS A 173 -24.53 2.65 3.76
CA HIS A 173 -23.31 2.72 4.56
C HIS A 173 -22.08 2.70 3.65
N CYS A 174 -21.30 3.78 3.61
CA CYS A 174 -20.19 3.91 2.67
C CYS A 174 -19.04 4.77 3.22
N GLY A 175 -18.65 4.54 4.47
CA GLY A 175 -17.59 5.33 5.12
C GLY A 175 -18.05 6.75 5.50
N PHE A 176 -17.19 7.43 6.27
CA PHE A 176 -17.41 8.79 6.74
C PHE A 176 -18.67 8.94 7.61
N VAL A 177 -19.08 7.88 8.30
CA VAL A 177 -20.23 7.92 9.20
C VAL A 177 -19.81 8.51 10.55
N ARG A 178 -20.53 9.53 11.02
CA ARG A 178 -20.27 10.14 12.33
C ARG A 178 -20.92 9.32 13.42
N GLY A 179 -20.25 9.23 14.57
CA GLY A 179 -20.87 8.70 15.78
C GLY A 179 -21.98 9.64 16.30
N PRO A 180 -22.81 9.14 17.24
CA PRO A 180 -23.87 9.94 17.84
C PRO A 180 -23.33 11.20 18.54
N GLY A 181 -24.19 12.18 18.78
CA GLY A 181 -23.81 13.51 19.28
C GLY A 181 -22.72 13.51 20.37
N GLY A 182 -21.59 14.17 20.07
CA GLY A 182 -20.46 14.35 20.99
C GLY A 182 -19.18 13.58 20.64
N TYR A 183 -19.23 12.60 19.73
CA TYR A 183 -18.03 11.95 19.23
C TYR A 183 -17.25 12.89 18.28
N PRO A 184 -15.90 12.92 18.33
CA PRO A 184 -15.11 13.51 17.26
C PRO A 184 -15.51 12.84 15.94
N GLY A 185 -15.48 13.60 14.83
CA GLY A 185 -16.08 13.20 13.55
C GLY A 185 -15.63 11.83 13.03
N SER A 186 -16.16 11.40 11.88
CA SER A 186 -15.93 10.07 11.30
C SER A 186 -14.46 9.70 11.08
N GLY A 187 -13.53 10.65 11.17
CA GLY A 187 -12.13 10.50 10.82
C GLY A 187 -11.90 10.63 9.31
N PHE A 188 -10.63 10.59 8.91
CA PHE A 188 -10.16 10.91 7.56
C PHE A 188 -10.51 12.35 7.17
N ASP A 189 -10.18 13.29 8.05
CA ASP A 189 -10.54 14.69 7.86
C ASP A 189 -9.62 15.37 6.84
N LEU A 190 -10.24 16.06 5.88
CA LEU A 190 -9.58 16.79 4.80
C LEU A 190 -9.85 18.29 4.92
N ASP A 191 -8.89 19.11 4.49
CA ASP A 191 -9.09 20.56 4.36
C ASP A 191 -10.19 20.88 3.34
N GLU A 192 -10.97 21.93 3.60
CA GLU A 192 -12.10 22.27 2.74
C GLU A 192 -11.65 22.64 1.32
N LYS A 193 -10.50 23.32 1.16
CA LYS A 193 -9.96 23.64 -0.16
C LYS A 193 -9.52 22.40 -0.92
N ASP A 194 -9.07 21.37 -0.21
CA ASP A 194 -8.71 20.09 -0.81
C ASP A 194 -9.97 19.35 -1.27
N LYS A 195 -11.06 19.36 -0.49
CA LYS A 195 -12.34 18.81 -0.93
C LYS A 195 -12.90 19.53 -2.14
N GLU A 196 -12.86 20.86 -2.16
CA GLU A 196 -13.28 21.67 -3.31
C GLU A 196 -12.47 21.31 -4.56
N PHE A 197 -11.14 21.22 -4.46
CA PHE A 197 -10.28 20.78 -5.56
C PHE A 197 -10.66 19.37 -6.04
N MET A 198 -10.80 18.41 -5.12
CA MET A 198 -11.14 17.02 -5.43
C MET A 198 -12.50 16.89 -6.10
N ALA A 199 -13.48 17.71 -5.71
CA ALA A 199 -14.81 17.74 -6.32
C ALA A 199 -14.80 18.20 -7.79
N THR A 200 -13.75 18.88 -8.26
CA THR A 200 -13.61 19.28 -9.68
C THR A 200 -12.96 18.22 -10.57
N CYS A 201 -12.38 17.18 -9.98
CA CYS A 201 -11.61 16.19 -10.73
C CYS A 201 -12.51 15.25 -11.53
N ILE A 202 -12.40 15.31 -12.87
CA ILE A 202 -13.13 14.40 -13.78
C ILE A 202 -12.37 13.08 -14.00
N VAL A 203 -11.03 13.17 -14.11
CA VAL A 203 -10.14 12.01 -14.17
C VAL A 203 -9.13 12.14 -13.06
N VAL A 204 -8.96 11.10 -12.26
CA VAL A 204 -8.04 11.12 -11.12
C VAL A 204 -7.08 9.94 -11.12
N VAL A 205 -5.81 10.24 -10.88
CA VAL A 205 -4.82 9.26 -10.42
C VAL A 205 -4.60 9.53 -8.94
N SER A 206 -4.80 8.53 -8.09
CA SER A 206 -4.63 8.68 -6.65
C SER A 206 -3.71 7.62 -6.03
N SER A 207 -3.04 8.00 -4.96
CA SER A 207 -2.17 7.16 -4.13
C SER A 207 -2.17 7.70 -2.70
N CYS A 208 -1.66 6.92 -1.74
CA CYS A 208 -1.43 7.40 -0.39
C CYS A 208 -0.10 6.92 0.19
N ILE A 209 0.45 7.65 1.16
CA ILE A 209 1.51 7.18 2.05
C ILE A 209 1.14 7.58 3.46
N PHE A 210 0.94 6.60 4.33
CA PHE A 210 0.59 6.83 5.73
C PHE A 210 1.65 6.25 6.66
N GLY A 211 1.98 6.96 7.74
CA GLY A 211 2.95 6.53 8.74
C GLY A 211 4.37 6.38 8.21
N SER A 212 4.76 7.15 7.19
CA SER A 212 6.05 7.08 6.50
C SER A 212 6.42 5.68 6.03
N SER A 213 5.42 4.91 5.58
CA SER A 213 5.63 3.52 5.15
C SER A 213 6.49 3.38 3.90
N ASP A 214 6.53 4.42 3.07
CA ASP A 214 7.13 4.41 1.73
C ASP A 214 7.74 5.77 1.36
N PHE A 215 8.58 5.75 0.33
CA PHE A 215 9.13 6.97 -0.28
C PHE A 215 8.16 7.57 -1.31
N LEU A 216 8.18 8.90 -1.44
CA LEU A 216 7.38 9.57 -2.47
C LEU A 216 7.88 9.24 -3.89
N ARG A 217 7.12 8.41 -4.61
CA ARG A 217 7.37 8.14 -6.03
C ARG A 217 6.57 9.11 -6.90
N ARG A 218 7.28 9.92 -7.69
CA ARG A 218 6.66 10.82 -8.67
C ARG A 218 6.34 10.07 -9.97
N PRO A 219 5.20 10.35 -10.66
CA PRO A 219 4.94 9.84 -12.00
C PRO A 219 6.08 10.23 -12.94
N THR A 220 6.35 9.40 -13.94
CA THR A 220 7.36 9.69 -14.96
C THR A 220 6.89 10.85 -15.84
N ARG A 221 7.21 12.10 -15.48
CA ARG A 221 6.69 13.33 -16.13
C ARG A 221 6.86 13.37 -17.66
N SER A 222 7.89 12.73 -18.20
CA SER A 222 8.14 12.63 -19.65
C SER A 222 7.20 11.66 -20.37
N LYS A 223 6.55 10.74 -19.65
CA LYS A 223 5.56 9.80 -20.17
C LYS A 223 4.12 10.31 -20.05
N ILE A 224 3.92 11.47 -19.42
CA ILE A 224 2.60 12.09 -19.27
C ILE A 224 2.50 13.22 -20.30
N GLY A 225 1.50 13.16 -21.18
CA GLY A 225 1.21 14.13 -22.21
C GLY A 225 0.79 15.49 -21.64
N THR A 226 0.79 16.51 -22.49
CA THR A 226 0.39 17.87 -22.09
C THR A 226 -1.10 17.93 -21.74
N TYR A 227 -1.93 17.20 -22.50
CA TYR A 227 -3.36 17.07 -22.21
C TYR A 227 -3.59 16.53 -20.80
N SER A 228 -3.02 15.37 -20.47
CA SER A 228 -3.24 14.72 -19.18
C SER A 228 -2.66 15.53 -18.01
N LYS A 229 -1.55 16.25 -18.20
CA LYS A 229 -1.02 17.19 -17.19
C LYS A 229 -1.99 18.33 -16.84
N ARG A 230 -2.92 18.68 -17.74
CA ARG A 230 -3.92 19.75 -17.54
C ARG A 230 -5.25 19.22 -17.05
N ASN A 231 -5.65 18.05 -17.54
CA ASN A 231 -7.01 17.52 -17.37
C ASN A 231 -7.12 16.37 -16.36
N VAL A 232 -6.00 15.76 -15.95
CA VAL A 232 -5.99 14.68 -14.95
C VAL A 232 -5.50 15.22 -13.61
N CYS A 233 -6.30 15.03 -12.57
CA CYS A 233 -5.88 15.27 -11.19
C CYS A 233 -4.93 14.16 -10.74
N PHE A 234 -3.75 14.52 -10.24
CA PHE A 234 -2.84 13.59 -9.59
C PHE A 234 -2.84 13.88 -8.10
N VAL A 235 -3.39 12.99 -7.27
CA VAL A 235 -3.58 13.22 -5.83
C VAL A 235 -2.76 12.24 -4.98
N MET A 236 -2.04 12.76 -4.00
CA MET A 236 -1.29 11.99 -3.02
C MET A 236 -1.78 12.31 -1.61
N PHE A 237 -2.44 11.34 -0.97
CA PHE A 237 -2.90 11.46 0.41
C PHE A 237 -1.78 11.11 1.39
N LEU A 238 -1.50 12.00 2.34
CA LEU A 238 -0.45 11.82 3.35
C LEU A 238 -1.00 12.15 4.74
N ASP A 239 -0.52 11.48 5.79
CA ASP A 239 -0.67 11.99 7.15
C ASP A 239 0.39 13.04 7.46
N GLU A 240 0.17 13.82 8.52
CA GLU A 240 1.06 14.92 8.91
C GLU A 240 2.51 14.46 9.13
N LEU A 241 2.71 13.30 9.79
CA LEU A 241 4.04 12.75 10.04
C LEU A 241 4.74 12.44 8.72
N THR A 242 4.05 11.80 7.77
CA THR A 242 4.62 11.53 6.45
C THR A 242 4.94 12.82 5.70
N LEU A 243 4.04 13.82 5.74
CA LEU A 243 4.27 15.12 5.10
C LEU A 243 5.54 15.80 5.62
N THR A 244 5.75 15.81 6.94
CA THR A 244 6.97 16.33 7.56
C THR A 244 8.20 15.54 7.09
N LYS A 245 8.10 14.21 7.08
CA LYS A 245 9.20 13.34 6.67
C LYS A 245 9.62 13.60 5.23
N ILE A 246 8.69 13.60 4.27
CA ILE A 246 9.02 13.82 2.86
C ILE A 246 9.56 15.25 2.62
N SER A 247 9.06 16.24 3.37
CA SER A 247 9.55 17.62 3.29
C SER A 247 11.00 17.72 3.76
N SER A 248 11.37 16.99 4.83
CA SER A 248 12.74 16.89 5.31
C SER A 248 13.71 16.24 4.30
N GLU A 249 13.17 15.40 3.41
CA GLU A 249 13.90 14.78 2.30
C GLU A 249 13.99 15.66 1.04
N GLY A 250 13.52 16.92 1.12
CA GLY A 250 13.54 17.88 0.02
C GLY A 250 12.34 17.81 -0.91
N ASN A 251 11.29 17.05 -0.56
CA ASN A 251 10.02 17.02 -1.29
C ASN A 251 9.04 18.01 -0.66
N ILE A 252 9.33 19.30 -0.80
CA ILE A 252 8.50 20.38 -0.26
C ILE A 252 7.39 20.70 -1.27
N PRO A 253 6.11 20.67 -0.87
CA PRO A 253 5.02 21.17 -1.72
C PRO A 253 5.24 22.64 -2.09
N ASN A 254 4.92 23.02 -3.33
CA ASN A 254 4.92 24.43 -3.74
C ASN A 254 3.75 25.21 -3.10
N GLU A 255 3.60 26.49 -3.41
CA GLU A 255 2.53 27.36 -2.87
C GLU A 255 1.12 26.83 -3.15
N ASN A 256 0.95 26.10 -4.26
CA ASN A 256 -0.31 25.45 -4.63
C ASN A 256 -0.43 24.02 -4.06
N GLY A 257 0.52 23.62 -3.22
CA GLY A 257 0.61 22.33 -2.55
C GLY A 257 0.86 21.14 -3.50
N PHE A 258 1.64 21.35 -4.56
CA PHE A 258 2.09 20.30 -5.48
C PHE A 258 3.54 19.90 -5.26
N ILE A 259 3.82 18.60 -5.41
CA ILE A 259 5.17 18.03 -5.56
C ILE A 259 5.26 17.34 -6.93
N GLY A 260 5.86 18.03 -7.90
CA GLY A 260 5.88 17.54 -9.28
C GLY A 260 4.48 17.58 -9.88
N LEU A 261 3.87 16.42 -10.15
CA LEU A 261 2.47 16.33 -10.58
C LEU A 261 1.50 16.10 -9.41
N TRP A 262 1.97 15.53 -8.30
CA TRP A 262 1.10 15.22 -7.17
C TRP A 262 0.61 16.49 -6.48
N ARG A 263 -0.70 16.72 -6.42
CA ARG A 263 -1.35 17.53 -5.38
C ARG A 263 -1.29 16.74 -4.07
N VAL A 264 -0.61 17.30 -3.08
CA VAL A 264 -0.50 16.70 -1.76
C VAL A 264 -1.69 17.10 -0.91
N ILE A 265 -2.39 16.11 -0.35
CA ILE A 265 -3.55 16.29 0.52
C ILE A 265 -3.22 15.69 1.87
N ALA A 266 -3.22 16.52 2.91
CA ALA A 266 -2.94 16.10 4.28
C ALA A 266 -4.23 15.59 4.93
N VAL A 267 -4.19 14.36 5.44
CA VAL A 267 -5.30 13.70 6.12
C VAL A 267 -5.09 13.77 7.62
N LYS A 268 -6.10 14.25 8.35
CA LYS A 268 -6.11 14.32 9.81
C LYS A 268 -7.07 13.27 10.38
N ASN A 269 -6.92 13.00 11.69
CA ASN A 269 -7.82 12.10 12.44
C ASN A 269 -8.02 10.76 11.72
N LEU A 270 -6.92 10.02 11.49
CA LEU A 270 -6.97 8.79 10.72
C LEU A 270 -7.93 7.77 11.36
N PRO A 271 -8.81 7.11 10.57
CA PRO A 271 -9.87 6.27 11.12
C PRO A 271 -9.39 4.92 11.67
N TYR A 272 -8.12 4.57 11.45
CA TYR A 272 -7.55 3.30 11.90
C TYR A 272 -6.14 3.50 12.46
N THR A 273 -5.83 2.72 13.49
CA THR A 273 -4.46 2.60 14.03
C THR A 273 -3.51 1.90 13.06
N ASP A 274 -4.01 0.93 12.28
CA ASP A 274 -3.24 0.29 11.20
C ASP A 274 -3.28 1.14 9.93
N MET A 275 -2.13 1.75 9.60
CA MET A 275 -1.96 2.59 8.41
C MET A 275 -2.26 1.86 7.09
N ARG A 276 -2.16 0.53 7.06
CA ARG A 276 -2.54 -0.27 5.88
C ARG A 276 -4.04 -0.26 5.63
N LYS A 277 -4.85 -0.17 6.69
CA LYS A 277 -6.31 -0.01 6.60
C LYS A 277 -6.66 1.42 6.20
N THR A 278 -5.97 2.42 6.76
CA THR A 278 -6.13 3.82 6.35
C THR A 278 -5.88 4.01 4.86
N GLY A 279 -4.85 3.36 4.31
CA GLY A 279 -4.58 3.37 2.86
C GLY A 279 -5.66 2.72 1.99
N LYS A 280 -6.60 1.96 2.57
CA LYS A 280 -7.76 1.40 1.84
C LYS A 280 -8.86 2.42 1.62
N VAL A 281 -8.94 3.47 2.44
CA VAL A 281 -9.96 4.53 2.30
C VAL A 281 -9.86 5.20 0.93
N PRO A 282 -8.72 5.83 0.53
CA PRO A 282 -8.65 6.45 -0.78
C PRO A 282 -8.63 5.46 -1.95
N LYS A 283 -8.29 4.19 -1.69
CA LYS A 283 -8.30 3.12 -2.69
C LYS A 283 -9.71 2.67 -3.07
N PHE A 284 -10.59 2.45 -2.09
CA PHE A 284 -11.91 1.87 -2.33
C PHE A 284 -13.02 2.92 -2.34
N LEU A 285 -12.85 4.03 -1.61
CA LEU A 285 -13.84 5.10 -1.52
C LEU A 285 -13.49 6.30 -2.41
N SER A 286 -12.83 6.05 -3.55
CA SER A 286 -12.51 7.12 -4.51
C SER A 286 -13.77 7.85 -4.99
N HIS A 287 -14.91 7.17 -5.11
CA HIS A 287 -16.19 7.78 -5.46
C HIS A 287 -16.74 8.74 -4.38
N ARG A 288 -16.49 8.47 -3.08
CA ARG A 288 -16.81 9.42 -1.99
C ARG A 288 -15.89 10.63 -1.99
N LEU A 289 -14.62 10.42 -2.35
CA LEU A 289 -13.58 11.44 -2.34
C LEU A 289 -13.61 12.36 -3.57
N PHE A 290 -14.00 11.81 -4.73
CA PHE A 290 -14.02 12.52 -6.01
C PHE A 290 -15.41 12.40 -6.64
N PRO A 291 -16.42 13.14 -6.14
CA PRO A 291 -17.82 12.94 -6.53
C PRO A 291 -18.11 13.22 -8.01
N SER A 292 -17.29 14.04 -8.67
CA SER A 292 -17.42 14.33 -10.11
C SER A 292 -16.52 13.45 -11.00
N ALA A 293 -15.74 12.54 -10.41
CA ALA A 293 -14.83 11.72 -11.19
C ALA A 293 -15.59 10.70 -12.02
N ARG A 294 -15.32 10.72 -13.32
CA ARG A 294 -15.78 9.72 -14.28
C ARG A 294 -14.84 8.52 -14.34
N TYR A 295 -13.55 8.77 -14.13
CA TYR A 295 -12.50 7.75 -14.13
C TYR A 295 -11.56 7.94 -12.95
N SER A 296 -11.18 6.83 -12.31
CA SER A 296 -10.16 6.83 -11.26
C SER A 296 -9.14 5.72 -11.49
N ILE A 297 -7.87 6.02 -11.26
CA ILE A 297 -6.76 5.07 -11.27
C ILE A 297 -6.12 5.11 -9.88
N TRP A 298 -6.19 3.99 -9.18
CA TRP A 298 -5.41 3.78 -7.97
C TRP A 298 -4.01 3.25 -8.31
N ILE A 299 -2.97 3.87 -7.74
CA ILE A 299 -1.60 3.34 -7.80
C ILE A 299 -1.04 3.17 -6.39
N ASP A 300 -0.45 2.00 -6.11
CA ASP A 300 0.25 1.77 -4.85
C ASP A 300 1.50 2.67 -4.76
N SER A 301 1.79 3.20 -3.56
CA SER A 301 2.91 4.14 -3.34
C SER A 301 4.28 3.56 -3.67
N LYS A 302 4.42 2.22 -3.70
CA LYS A 302 5.65 1.53 -4.10
C LYS A 302 5.84 1.51 -5.60
N MET A 303 4.81 1.84 -6.37
CA MET A 303 4.85 1.87 -7.82
C MET A 303 5.08 3.28 -8.35
N ARG A 304 5.48 3.36 -9.62
CA ARG A 304 5.60 4.62 -10.35
C ARG A 304 4.70 4.53 -11.57
N LEU A 305 3.84 5.52 -11.76
CA LEU A 305 3.06 5.63 -12.98
C LEU A 305 4.01 5.95 -14.15
N ASN A 306 4.08 5.03 -15.11
CA ASN A 306 5.04 5.08 -16.22
C ASN A 306 4.37 5.05 -17.61
N ALA A 307 3.07 5.31 -17.65
CA ALA A 307 2.28 5.50 -18.86
C ALA A 307 1.27 6.62 -18.62
N ASP A 308 0.78 7.25 -19.69
CA ASP A 308 -0.21 8.31 -19.57
C ASP A 308 -1.57 7.74 -19.08
N PRO A 309 -2.23 8.37 -18.07
CA PRO A 309 -3.52 7.92 -17.55
C PRO A 309 -4.60 7.73 -18.61
N MET A 310 -4.64 8.60 -19.62
CA MET A 310 -5.66 8.53 -20.67
C MET A 310 -5.44 7.32 -21.59
N LEU A 311 -4.18 6.96 -21.85
CA LEU A 311 -3.85 5.73 -22.59
C LEU A 311 -4.22 4.47 -21.80
N ILE A 312 -4.04 4.50 -20.47
CA ILE A 312 -4.45 3.40 -19.59
C ILE A 312 -5.97 3.22 -19.64
N ILE A 313 -6.72 4.32 -19.51
CA ILE A 313 -8.19 4.32 -19.57
C ILE A 313 -8.68 3.83 -20.94
N GLU A 314 -8.13 4.37 -22.03
CA GLU A 314 -8.49 3.95 -23.38
C GLU A 314 -8.27 2.46 -23.56
N TYR A 315 -7.08 1.96 -23.24
CA TYR A 315 -6.73 0.57 -23.51
C TYR A 315 -7.54 -0.41 -22.66
N PHE A 316 -7.65 -0.16 -21.35
CA PHE A 316 -8.23 -1.11 -20.42
C PHE A 316 -9.73 -0.99 -20.23
N LEU A 317 -10.31 0.21 -20.41
CA LEU A 317 -11.74 0.43 -20.22
C LEU A 317 -12.45 0.60 -21.56
N TRP A 318 -12.02 1.57 -22.39
CA TRP A 318 -12.75 1.92 -23.61
C TRP A 318 -12.66 0.83 -24.68
N ARG A 319 -11.44 0.40 -25.05
CA ARG A 319 -11.20 -0.62 -26.07
C ARG A 319 -11.75 -1.98 -25.68
N LYS A 320 -11.71 -2.30 -24.38
CA LYS A 320 -12.18 -3.58 -23.83
C LYS A 320 -13.64 -3.54 -23.38
N LYS A 321 -14.30 -2.39 -23.44
CA LYS A 321 -15.67 -2.16 -22.95
C LYS A 321 -15.86 -2.72 -21.54
N SER A 322 -15.00 -2.30 -20.62
CA SER A 322 -14.95 -2.81 -19.25
C SER A 322 -15.21 -1.70 -18.23
N GLU A 323 -15.92 -2.01 -17.15
CA GLU A 323 -16.26 -1.05 -16.07
C GLU A 323 -15.05 -0.75 -15.17
N TYR A 324 -14.22 -1.77 -14.94
CA TYR A 324 -13.01 -1.65 -14.15
C TYR A 324 -11.93 -2.59 -14.69
N ALA A 325 -10.68 -2.30 -14.35
CA ALA A 325 -9.55 -3.15 -14.66
C ALA A 325 -8.67 -3.33 -13.42
N ILE A 326 -8.25 -4.56 -13.18
CA ILE A 326 -7.31 -4.92 -12.11
C ILE A 326 -6.23 -5.82 -12.68
N SER A 327 -4.98 -5.60 -12.26
CA SER A 327 -3.88 -6.45 -12.70
C SER A 327 -3.97 -7.83 -12.06
N ARG A 328 -3.73 -8.88 -12.85
CA ARG A 328 -3.50 -10.22 -12.31
C ARG A 328 -2.20 -10.20 -11.49
N HIS A 329 -2.23 -10.78 -10.30
CA HIS A 329 -1.04 -10.90 -9.48
C HIS A 329 0.00 -11.77 -10.20
N TYR A 330 1.26 -11.32 -10.22
CA TYR A 330 2.32 -11.92 -11.04
C TYR A 330 2.82 -13.29 -10.54
N ASP A 331 2.72 -13.54 -9.23
CA ASP A 331 3.18 -14.79 -8.60
C ASP A 331 2.03 -15.72 -8.18
N ARG A 332 1.02 -15.20 -7.48
CA ARG A 332 -0.11 -15.96 -6.94
C ARG A 332 -1.35 -15.83 -7.80
N SER A 333 -2.10 -16.92 -7.91
CA SER A 333 -3.30 -16.98 -8.75
C SER A 333 -4.58 -17.29 -7.97
N CYS A 334 -4.47 -17.57 -6.66
CA CYS A 334 -5.59 -18.00 -5.84
C CYS A 334 -5.59 -17.34 -4.45
N VAL A 335 -6.78 -17.11 -3.91
CA VAL A 335 -7.00 -16.56 -2.56
C VAL A 335 -6.46 -17.49 -1.47
N TRP A 336 -6.53 -18.82 -1.66
CA TRP A 336 -5.98 -19.80 -0.70
C TRP A 336 -4.47 -19.61 -0.48
N GLU A 337 -3.73 -19.37 -1.57
CA GLU A 337 -2.30 -19.08 -1.49
C GLU A 337 -2.03 -17.74 -0.83
N GLU A 338 -2.88 -16.73 -1.12
CA GLU A 338 -2.79 -15.40 -0.52
C GLU A 338 -3.03 -15.47 1.00
N VAL A 339 -3.98 -16.28 1.48
CA VAL A 339 -4.24 -16.50 2.92
C VAL A 339 -2.99 -17.06 3.61
N LEU A 340 -2.42 -18.14 3.08
CA LEU A 340 -1.21 -18.74 3.62
C LEU A 340 -0.02 -17.77 3.58
N GLN A 341 0.10 -17.00 2.51
CA GLN A 341 1.19 -16.05 2.33
C GLN A 341 1.06 -14.84 3.27
N ASN A 342 -0.14 -14.33 3.52
CA ASN A 342 -0.36 -13.24 4.48
C ASN A 342 0.01 -13.66 5.90
N LYS A 343 -0.34 -14.89 6.30
CA LYS A 343 0.08 -15.48 7.58
C LYS A 343 1.60 -15.66 7.62
N ARG A 344 2.20 -16.26 6.59
CA ARG A 344 3.66 -16.47 6.52
C ARG A 344 4.44 -15.16 6.62
N LEU A 345 3.95 -14.09 6.01
CA LEU A 345 4.57 -12.77 6.03
C LEU A 345 4.16 -11.92 7.25
N ASN A 346 3.37 -12.49 8.17
CA ASN A 346 2.83 -11.83 9.36
C ASN A 346 2.20 -10.46 9.02
N LYS A 347 1.41 -10.42 7.95
CA LYS A 347 0.80 -9.18 7.44
C LYS A 347 -0.35 -8.68 8.31
N TYR A 348 -1.03 -9.60 8.98
CA TYR A 348 -2.18 -9.32 9.82
C TYR A 348 -2.37 -10.46 10.84
N ASN A 349 -3.28 -10.26 11.81
CA ASN A 349 -3.59 -11.27 12.81
C ASN A 349 -4.08 -12.57 12.14
N HIS A 350 -3.47 -13.70 12.51
CA HIS A 350 -3.72 -14.99 11.87
C HIS A 350 -5.16 -15.49 12.08
N THR A 351 -5.70 -15.33 13.29
CA THR A 351 -7.08 -15.72 13.62
C THR A 351 -8.08 -14.90 12.80
N ALA A 352 -7.89 -13.58 12.74
CA ALA A 352 -8.74 -12.70 11.94
C ALA A 352 -8.68 -13.04 10.44
N ILE A 353 -7.52 -13.48 9.93
CA ILE A 353 -7.40 -13.97 8.55
C ILE A 353 -8.26 -15.23 8.36
N ASP A 354 -8.19 -16.19 9.30
CA ASP A 354 -8.95 -17.43 9.20
C ASP A 354 -10.46 -17.19 9.27
N GLU A 355 -10.92 -16.37 10.22
CA GLU A 355 -12.31 -15.99 10.38
C GLU A 355 -12.86 -15.32 9.11
N GLN A 356 -12.13 -14.33 8.57
CA GLN A 356 -12.54 -13.64 7.35
C GLN A 356 -12.57 -14.57 6.14
N PHE A 357 -11.62 -15.50 6.06
CA PHE A 357 -11.55 -16.45 4.97
C PHE A 357 -12.68 -17.49 5.03
N LEU A 358 -12.99 -18.01 6.22
CA LEU A 358 -14.15 -18.87 6.45
C LEU A 358 -15.45 -18.15 6.07
N TYR A 359 -15.56 -16.86 6.41
CA TYR A 359 -16.70 -16.05 6.01
C TYR A 359 -16.82 -15.97 4.48
N TYR A 360 -15.72 -15.70 3.76
CA TYR A 360 -15.74 -15.70 2.30
C TYR A 360 -16.19 -17.04 1.73
N GLN A 361 -15.75 -18.17 2.31
CA GLN A 361 -16.17 -19.49 1.88
C GLN A 361 -17.67 -19.71 2.12
N SER A 362 -18.21 -19.28 3.26
CA SER A 362 -19.65 -19.35 3.52
C SER A 362 -20.48 -18.42 2.63
N ASP A 363 -19.90 -17.30 2.19
CA ASP A 363 -20.50 -16.34 1.25
C ASP A 363 -20.33 -16.78 -0.23
N GLY A 364 -19.86 -18.01 -0.47
CA GLY A 364 -19.80 -18.62 -1.80
C GLY A 364 -18.45 -18.51 -2.53
N LEU A 365 -17.37 -18.07 -1.88
CA LEU A 365 -16.04 -18.07 -2.48
C LEU A 365 -15.57 -19.50 -2.74
N ILE A 366 -15.52 -19.88 -4.01
CA ILE A 366 -14.96 -21.14 -4.48
C ILE A 366 -13.53 -20.97 -5.01
N LYS A 367 -12.77 -22.07 -4.99
CA LYS A 367 -11.41 -22.08 -5.51
C LYS A 367 -11.42 -21.93 -7.03
N PHE A 368 -10.87 -20.83 -7.54
CA PHE A 368 -10.75 -20.57 -8.98
C PHE A 368 -9.62 -21.43 -9.59
N ASN A 369 -9.99 -22.50 -10.30
CA ASN A 369 -9.12 -23.52 -10.90
C ASN A 369 -8.18 -24.27 -9.92
N GLU A 370 -7.59 -25.38 -10.37
CA GLU A 370 -6.51 -26.03 -9.63
C GLU A 370 -5.32 -25.06 -9.52
N CYS A 371 -4.88 -24.76 -8.30
CA CYS A 371 -3.68 -23.95 -8.07
C CYS A 371 -2.47 -24.76 -8.53
N THR A 372 -1.94 -24.45 -9.71
CA THR A 372 -0.69 -25.03 -10.24
C THR A 372 0.50 -24.13 -10.02
#